data_AF-A0A1I4U6P1-F1
#
_entry.id   AF-A0A1I4U6P1-F1
#
_cell.length_a   1.000
_cell.length_b   1.000
_cell.length_c   1.000
_cell.angle_alpha   90.00
_cell.angle_beta   90.00
_cell.angle_gamma   90.00
#
_symmetry.space_group_name_H-M   'P 1'
#
loop_
_entity.id
_entity.type
_entity.pdbx_description
1 polymer ?
#
loop_
_entity_poly.entity_id
_entity_poly.type
_entity_poly.pdbx_seq_one_letter_code
_entity_poly.pdbx_strand_id
1 'polypeptide(L)'
;MRDTSYHPVHAYLETGARRIGRIRRQTADRNRSMRARWREEGRPDPATLDRAIVDALRAMLLSAPEGQRLSTPLDPGALLLETARHLVERTERSKARGRDVTVFKREAVSETLQSRLLEAPKRPSWYDGNSRAGE
;
A
#
# COMPACT_ATOMS: atom_id res chain seq x y z
N MET A 1 -37.81 -19.75 13.17
CA MET A 1 -36.89 -20.51 12.29
C MET A 1 -35.56 -19.76 12.23
N ARG A 2 -34.54 -20.21 12.98
CA ARG A 2 -33.17 -19.67 12.86
C ARG A 2 -32.41 -20.63 11.95
N ASP A 3 -31.87 -20.10 10.87
CA ASP A 3 -31.03 -20.84 9.94
C ASP A 3 -29.78 -21.30 10.69
N THR A 4 -29.63 -22.62 10.81
CA THR A 4 -28.52 -23.25 11.52
C THR A 4 -27.33 -23.20 10.59
N SER A 5 -26.46 -22.21 10.85
CA SER A 5 -25.17 -22.02 10.19
C SER A 5 -24.48 -23.35 9.92
N TYR A 6 -24.29 -23.67 8.65
CA TYR A 6 -23.40 -24.72 8.18
C TYR A 6 -22.00 -24.48 8.76
N HIS A 7 -21.69 -25.13 9.88
CA HIS A 7 -20.35 -25.26 10.39
C HIS A 7 -19.76 -26.50 9.70
N PRO A 8 -18.71 -26.37 8.86
CA PRO A 8 -18.14 -27.53 8.20
C PRO A 8 -17.65 -28.53 9.25
N VAL A 9 -18.25 -29.72 9.23
CA VAL A 9 -18.21 -30.79 10.23
C VAL A 9 -16.79 -31.35 10.49
N HIS A 10 -15.75 -30.82 9.82
CA HIS A 10 -14.37 -31.32 9.89
C HIS A 10 -13.30 -30.24 10.08
N ALA A 11 -13.66 -29.03 10.54
CA ALA A 11 -12.67 -27.98 10.80
C ALA A 11 -11.56 -28.39 11.80
N TYR A 12 -11.83 -29.37 12.67
CA TYR A 12 -10.88 -29.93 13.63
C TYR A 12 -9.98 -31.06 13.06
N LEU A 13 -10.25 -31.55 11.84
CA LEU A 13 -9.41 -32.54 11.12
C LEU A 13 -8.49 -31.88 10.07
N GLU A 14 -8.56 -30.56 9.93
CA GLU A 14 -7.77 -29.81 8.97
C GLU A 14 -6.32 -29.70 9.45
N THR A 15 -5.39 -30.33 8.74
CA THR A 15 -3.95 -30.22 9.05
C THR A 15 -3.50 -28.76 9.02
N GLY A 16 -2.49 -28.40 9.83
CA GLY A 16 -1.97 -27.03 9.92
C GLY A 16 -1.66 -26.41 8.55
N ALA A 17 -1.10 -27.21 7.63
CA ALA A 17 -0.81 -26.79 6.26
C ALA A 17 -2.08 -26.48 5.43
N ARG A 18 -3.14 -27.31 5.52
CA ARG A 18 -4.41 -27.07 4.81
C ARG A 18 -5.11 -25.82 5.35
N ARG A 19 -5.12 -25.64 6.69
CA ARG A 19 -5.65 -24.45 7.35
C ARG A 19 -4.94 -23.18 6.89
N ILE A 20 -3.60 -23.17 6.90
CA ILE A 20 -2.80 -22.04 6.41
C ILE A 20 -3.09 -21.76 4.92
N GLY A 21 -3.17 -22.80 4.09
CA GLY A 21 -3.51 -22.67 2.67
C GLY A 21 -4.88 -22.04 2.44
N ARG A 22 -5.89 -22.45 3.21
CA ARG A 22 -7.24 -21.86 3.19
C ARG A 22 -7.23 -20.39 3.59
N ILE A 23 -6.55 -20.03 4.67
CA ILE A 23 -6.42 -18.63 5.14
C ILE A 23 -5.72 -17.77 4.09
N ARG A 24 -4.67 -18.28 3.45
CA ARG A 24 -3.95 -17.56 2.38
C ARG A 24 -4.86 -17.29 1.19
N ARG A 25 -5.64 -18.27 0.73
CA ARG A 25 -6.62 -18.10 -0.36
C ARG A 25 -7.69 -17.06 0.01
N GLN A 26 -8.32 -17.20 1.17
CA GLN A 26 -9.33 -16.24 1.64
C GLN A 26 -8.78 -14.82 1.74
N THR A 27 -7.54 -14.67 2.24
CA THR A 27 -6.87 -13.36 2.31
C THR A 27 -6.55 -12.82 0.91
N ALA A 28 -6.09 -13.68 -0.01
CA ALA A 28 -5.82 -13.28 -1.39
C ALA A 28 -7.09 -12.83 -2.12
N ASP A 29 -8.20 -13.54 -1.93
CA ASP A 29 -9.50 -13.19 -2.52
C ASP A 29 -10.02 -11.87 -1.96
N ARG A 30 -9.97 -11.70 -0.63
CA ARG A 30 -10.31 -10.42 0.02
C ARG A 30 -9.49 -9.27 -0.53
N ASN A 31 -8.17 -9.45 -0.64
CA ASN A 31 -7.27 -8.43 -1.18
C ASN A 31 -7.55 -8.14 -2.66
N ARG A 32 -7.93 -9.15 -3.45
CA ARG A 32 -8.30 -8.98 -4.86
C ARG A 32 -9.57 -8.12 -4.99
N SER A 33 -10.60 -8.42 -4.19
CA SER A 33 -11.84 -7.65 -4.17
C SER A 33 -11.63 -6.21 -3.70
N MET A 34 -10.81 -6.01 -2.68
CA MET A 34 -10.42 -4.65 -2.22
C MET A 34 -9.73 -3.85 -3.33
N ARG A 35 -8.77 -4.45 -4.05
CA ARG A 35 -8.10 -3.79 -5.17
C ARG A 35 -9.04 -3.54 -6.35
N ALA A 36 -10.06 -4.36 -6.56
CA ALA A 36 -11.06 -4.10 -7.59
C ALA A 36 -11.87 -2.84 -7.26
N ARG A 37 -12.35 -2.70 -6.01
CA ARG A 37 -13.05 -1.50 -5.55
C ARG A 37 -12.20 -0.24 -5.67
N TRP A 38 -10.93 -0.30 -5.24
CA TRP A 38 -10.03 0.85 -5.41
C TRP A 38 -9.85 1.25 -6.87
N ARG A 39 -9.80 0.27 -7.79
CA ARG A 39 -9.73 0.57 -9.22
C ARG A 39 -11.00 1.25 -9.72
N GLU A 40 -12.18 0.77 -9.31
CA GLU A 40 -13.47 1.39 -9.65
C GLU A 40 -13.58 2.84 -9.10
N GLU A 41 -13.05 3.07 -7.90
CA GLU A 41 -13.00 4.39 -7.27
C GLU A 41 -11.97 5.33 -7.94
N GLY A 42 -11.07 4.82 -8.79
CA GLY A 42 -9.95 5.57 -9.35
C GLY A 42 -8.86 5.86 -8.31
N ARG A 43 -8.75 5.02 -7.29
CA ARG A 43 -7.79 5.14 -6.19
C ARG A 43 -6.56 4.27 -6.44
N PRO A 44 -5.32 4.80 -6.29
CA PRO A 44 -4.12 3.99 -6.36
C PRO A 44 -4.04 3.04 -5.15
N ASP A 45 -3.56 1.82 -5.36
CA ASP A 45 -3.25 0.94 -4.23
C ASP A 45 -2.06 1.50 -3.44
N PRO A 46 -2.04 1.35 -2.10
CA PRO A 46 -0.99 1.93 -1.27
C PRO A 46 0.43 1.56 -1.69
N ALA A 47 0.64 0.31 -2.11
CA ALA A 47 1.96 -0.16 -2.53
C ALA A 47 2.44 0.48 -3.85
N THR A 48 1.53 0.83 -4.76
CA THR A 48 1.89 1.61 -5.96
C THR A 48 2.24 3.03 -5.59
N LEU A 49 1.50 3.64 -4.65
CA LEU A 49 1.80 4.98 -4.19
C LEU A 49 3.14 5.08 -3.47
N ASP A 50 3.44 4.14 -2.56
CA ASP A 50 4.74 4.09 -1.86
C ASP A 50 5.90 3.99 -2.85
N ARG A 51 5.77 3.15 -3.88
CA ARG A 51 6.79 3.02 -4.93
C ARG A 51 6.96 4.32 -5.72
N ALA A 52 5.87 4.99 -6.07
CA ALA A 52 5.95 6.27 -6.76
C ALA A 52 6.64 7.35 -5.92
N ILE A 53 6.38 7.38 -4.60
CA ILE A 53 7.06 8.29 -3.65
C ILE A 53 8.56 7.98 -3.61
N VAL A 54 8.94 6.70 -3.53
CA VAL A 54 10.36 6.29 -3.51
C VAL A 54 11.07 6.60 -4.84
N ASP A 55 10.39 6.38 -5.97
CA ASP A 55 10.95 6.70 -7.29
C ASP A 55 11.14 8.23 -7.44
N ALA A 56 10.18 9.03 -6.97
CA ALA A 56 10.28 10.49 -6.94
C ALA A 56 11.45 10.97 -6.08
N LEU A 57 11.55 10.43 -4.87
CA LEU A 57 12.66 10.72 -3.96
C LEU A 57 14.00 10.36 -4.61
N ARG A 58 14.08 9.21 -5.27
CA ARG A 58 15.29 8.79 -5.99
C ARG A 58 15.63 9.76 -7.13
N ALA A 59 14.64 10.19 -7.91
CA ALA A 59 14.85 11.14 -9.00
C ALA A 59 15.40 12.49 -8.48
N MET A 60 14.81 13.01 -7.39
CA MET A 60 15.27 14.25 -6.75
C MET A 60 16.68 14.12 -6.15
N LEU A 61 17.00 12.99 -5.51
CA LEU A 61 18.34 12.76 -4.96
C LEU A 61 19.39 12.58 -6.07
N LEU A 62 19.03 11.97 -7.19
CA LEU A 62 19.95 11.75 -8.31
C LEU A 62 20.20 13.00 -9.16
N SER A 63 19.30 13.99 -9.12
CA SER A 63 19.50 15.27 -9.81
C SER A 63 20.53 16.17 -9.10
N ALA A 64 20.78 15.94 -7.82
CA ALA A 64 21.80 16.65 -7.06
C ALA A 64 23.24 16.20 -7.43
N PRO A 65 24.24 17.09 -7.30
CA PRO A 65 25.64 16.76 -7.55
C PRO A 65 26.12 15.54 -6.75
N GLU A 66 27.02 14.78 -7.34
CA GLU A 66 27.66 13.66 -6.67
C GLU A 66 28.37 14.13 -5.39
N GLY A 67 28.18 13.41 -4.28
CA GLY A 67 28.65 13.80 -2.95
C GLY A 67 27.71 14.72 -2.15
N GLN A 68 26.70 15.34 -2.77
CA GLN A 68 25.75 16.24 -2.10
C GLN A 68 24.31 15.70 -2.07
N ARG A 69 24.07 14.53 -2.66
CA ARG A 69 22.73 13.95 -2.82
C ARG A 69 21.93 13.86 -1.52
N LEU A 70 22.58 13.43 -0.43
CA LEU A 70 21.92 13.24 0.87
C LEU A 70 21.90 14.51 1.76
N SER A 71 22.68 15.53 1.40
CA SER A 71 22.70 16.82 2.12
C SER A 71 21.82 17.88 1.46
N THR A 72 21.34 17.62 0.24
CA THR A 72 20.48 18.53 -0.49
C THR A 72 19.09 18.57 0.16
N PRO A 73 18.60 19.75 0.57
CA PRO A 73 17.26 19.89 1.12
C PRO A 73 16.20 19.44 0.11
N LEU A 74 15.18 18.72 0.61
CA LEU A 74 14.04 18.30 -0.20
C LEU A 74 12.84 19.19 0.10
N ASP A 75 12.31 19.84 -0.94
CA ASP A 75 11.04 20.54 -0.86
C ASP A 75 9.87 19.54 -0.91
N PRO A 76 8.99 19.48 0.12
CA PRO A 76 7.82 18.62 0.10
C PRO A 76 6.89 18.88 -1.08
N GLY A 77 6.74 20.13 -1.52
CA GLY A 77 5.89 20.48 -2.66
C GLY A 77 6.37 19.84 -3.95
N ALA A 78 7.67 19.98 -4.24
CA ALA A 78 8.33 19.33 -5.37
C ALA A 78 8.22 17.80 -5.31
N LEU A 79 8.38 17.19 -4.14
CA LEU A 79 8.24 15.74 -3.97
C LEU A 79 6.83 15.24 -4.34
N LEU A 80 5.79 15.98 -3.95
CA LEU A 80 4.40 15.62 -4.29
C LEU A 80 4.15 15.69 -5.80
N LEU A 81 4.66 16.72 -6.47
CA LEU A 81 4.55 16.88 -7.92
C LEU A 81 5.30 15.76 -8.66
N GLU A 82 6.51 15.44 -8.23
CA GLU A 82 7.30 14.38 -8.87
C GLU A 82 6.70 12.99 -8.62
N THR A 83 6.09 12.77 -7.45
CA THR A 83 5.29 11.56 -7.17
C THR A 83 4.11 11.43 -8.14
N ALA A 84 3.37 12.52 -8.37
CA ALA A 84 2.27 12.53 -9.33
C ALA A 84 2.74 12.22 -10.76
N ARG A 85 3.89 12.80 -11.17
CA ARG A 85 4.51 12.51 -12.47
C ARG A 85 4.83 11.02 -12.62
N HIS A 86 5.46 10.40 -11.62
CA HIS A 86 5.77 8.97 -11.68
C HIS A 86 4.53 8.07 -11.71
N LEU A 87 3.43 8.46 -11.06
CA LEU A 87 2.15 7.76 -11.17
C LEU A 87 1.61 7.80 -12.60
N VAL A 88 1.64 8.97 -13.25
CA VAL A 88 1.23 9.12 -14.65
C VAL A 88 2.12 8.32 -15.58
N GLU A 89 3.45 8.44 -15.46
CA GLU A 89 4.40 7.68 -16.29
C GLU A 89 4.22 6.16 -16.15
N ARG A 90 3.89 5.68 -14.95
CA ARG A 90 3.61 4.26 -14.71
C ARG A 90 2.31 3.81 -15.37
N THR A 91 1.28 4.66 -15.33
CA THR A 91 -0.02 4.47 -15.97
C THR A 91 0.16 4.37 -17.48
N GLU A 92 0.87 5.33 -18.07
CA GLU A 92 1.19 5.36 -19.51
C GLU A 92 2.04 4.16 -19.94
N ARG A 93 3.08 3.79 -19.17
CA ARG A 93 3.87 2.57 -19.47
C ARG A 93 3.04 1.29 -19.38
N SER A 94 2.05 1.24 -18.52
CA SER A 94 1.15 0.08 -18.41
C SER A 94 0.19 0.02 -19.60
N LYS A 95 -0.33 1.18 -20.02
CA LYS A 95 -1.19 1.35 -21.19
C LYS A 95 -0.47 0.94 -22.47
N ALA A 96 0.77 1.39 -22.66
CA ALA A 96 1.61 1.03 -23.80
C ALA A 96 1.89 -0.49 -23.89
N ARG A 97 1.82 -1.22 -22.76
CA ARG A 97 1.97 -2.67 -22.70
C ARG A 97 0.65 -3.44 -22.85
N GLY A 98 -0.44 -2.75 -23.20
CA GLY A 98 -1.78 -3.34 -23.36
C GLY A 98 -2.38 -3.88 -22.06
N ARG A 99 -1.92 -3.42 -20.89
CA ARG A 99 -2.51 -3.81 -19.61
C ARG A 99 -3.73 -2.95 -19.34
N ASP A 100 -4.69 -3.51 -18.60
CA ASP A 100 -5.80 -2.73 -18.05
C ASP A 100 -5.25 -1.70 -17.06
N VAL A 101 -5.62 -0.44 -17.24
CA VAL A 101 -5.02 0.68 -16.51
C VAL A 101 -6.10 1.45 -15.77
N THR A 102 -5.87 1.64 -14.48
CA THR A 102 -6.72 2.49 -13.65
C THR A 102 -6.48 3.95 -14.00
N VAL A 103 -7.53 4.66 -14.40
CA VAL A 103 -7.51 6.12 -14.48
C VAL A 103 -7.68 6.66 -13.07
N PHE A 104 -6.63 7.25 -12.52
CA PHE A 104 -6.66 7.77 -11.16
C PHE A 104 -7.41 9.11 -11.09
N LYS A 105 -8.29 9.26 -10.10
CA LYS A 105 -8.93 10.54 -9.78
C LYS A 105 -7.99 11.37 -8.91
N ARG A 106 -7.89 12.66 -9.19
CA ARG A 106 -6.98 13.57 -8.47
C ARG A 106 -7.26 13.59 -6.97
N GLU A 107 -8.53 13.65 -6.61
CA GLU A 107 -9.01 13.69 -5.23
C GLU A 107 -8.65 12.39 -4.50
N ALA A 108 -8.91 11.24 -5.12
CA ALA A 108 -8.60 9.93 -4.54
C ALA A 108 -7.10 9.72 -4.34
N VAL A 109 -6.26 10.23 -5.25
CA VAL A 109 -4.80 10.23 -5.09
C VAL A 109 -4.39 11.10 -3.91
N SER A 110 -4.91 12.32 -3.83
CA SER A 110 -4.61 13.28 -2.75
C SER A 110 -4.99 12.71 -1.37
N GLU A 111 -6.20 12.18 -1.22
CA GLU A 111 -6.67 11.57 0.03
C GLU A 111 -5.83 10.37 0.45
N THR A 112 -5.47 9.52 -0.52
CA THR A 112 -4.62 8.36 -0.25
C THR A 112 -3.22 8.80 0.18
N LEU A 113 -2.66 9.81 -0.48
CA LEU A 113 -1.34 10.34 -0.17
C LEU A 113 -1.31 10.98 1.22
N GLN A 114 -2.33 11.79 1.54
CA GLN A 114 -2.51 12.35 2.87
C GLN A 114 -2.61 11.26 3.93
N SER A 115 -3.45 10.25 3.70
CA SER A 115 -3.59 9.11 4.62
C SER A 115 -2.26 8.40 4.84
N ARG A 116 -1.47 8.19 3.78
CA ARG A 116 -0.18 7.47 3.89
C ARG A 116 0.92 8.27 4.57
N LEU A 117 1.01 9.57 4.32
CA LEU A 117 2.07 10.40 4.89
C LEU A 117 1.78 10.84 6.33
N LEU A 118 0.50 10.97 6.69
CA LEU A 118 0.08 11.45 8.01
C LEU A 118 -0.36 10.33 8.96
N GLU A 119 -0.52 9.09 8.47
CA GLU A 119 -0.70 7.93 9.34
C GLU A 119 0.60 7.69 10.12
N ALA A 120 0.52 7.79 11.45
CA ALA A 120 1.67 7.58 12.31
C ALA A 120 2.29 6.20 12.06
N PRO A 121 3.63 6.09 12.03
CA PRO A 121 4.27 4.80 11.83
C PRO A 121 3.81 3.85 12.93
N LYS A 122 3.45 2.63 12.53
CA LYS A 122 3.04 1.59 13.48
C LYS A 122 4.18 1.40 14.48
N ARG A 123 3.88 1.59 15.77
CA ARG A 123 4.88 1.47 16.83
C ARG A 123 5.61 0.13 16.70
N PRO A 124 6.94 0.10 16.83
CA PRO A 124 7.67 -1.16 16.82
C PRO A 124 7.13 -2.08 17.93
N SER A 125 6.91 -3.36 17.63
CA SER A 125 6.26 -4.32 18.54
C SER A 125 7.01 -4.57 19.86
N TRP A 126 8.24 -4.08 19.99
CA TRP A 126 9.06 -4.16 21.20
C TRP A 126 8.82 -3.00 22.19
N TYR A 127 7.99 -2.01 21.82
CA TYR A 127 7.69 -0.84 22.67
C TYR A 127 6.51 -1.04 23.62
N ASP A 128 5.68 -2.07 23.45
CA ASP A 128 4.46 -2.28 24.23
C ASP A 128 4.68 -3.03 25.57
N GLY A 129 5.94 -3.30 25.95
CA GLY A 129 6.27 -4.28 26.99
C GLY A 129 6.80 -3.80 28.34
N ASN A 130 7.07 -2.50 28.56
CA ASN A 130 7.91 -2.10 29.71
C ASN A 130 7.36 -1.02 30.66
N SER A 131 6.05 -0.80 30.71
CA SER A 131 5.43 0.22 31.58
C SER A 131 4.87 -0.33 32.91
N ARG A 132 5.29 -1.51 33.37
CA ARG A 132 4.77 -2.13 34.62
C ARG A 132 5.83 -2.70 35.57
N ALA A 133 7.01 -2.08 35.66
CA ALA A 133 7.97 -2.41 36.71
C ALA A 133 8.61 -1.13 37.25
N GLY A 134 7.97 -0.53 38.25
CA GLY A 134 8.45 0.71 38.85
C GLY A 134 7.44 1.34 39.82
N GLU A 135 6.94 0.56 40.77
CA GLU A 135 6.48 1.03 42.10
C GLU A 135 6.91 0.00 43.14
#